data_AF-A0A936KKF5-F1
#
_entry.id   AF-A0A936KKF5-F1
#
_cell.length_a   1.000
_cell.length_b   1.000
_cell.length_c   1.000
_cell.angle_alpha   90.00
_cell.angle_beta   90.00
_cell.angle_gamma   90.00
#
_symmetry.space_group_name_H-M   'P 1'
#
loop_
_entity.id
_entity.type
_entity.pdbx_description
1 polymer ?
#
loop_
_entity_poly.entity_id
_entity_poly.type
_entity_poly.pdbx_seq_one_letter_code
_entity_poly.pdbx_strand_id
1 'polypeptide(L)' 'MLKHRFIIVLFFYCGVLISQKKSIQLAPESLTTGNVYGLIIGISDYQNTLIPDLKYAHNDAQNFYNFLIVQCWWERF' A
#
# COMPACT_ATOMS: atom_id res chain seq x y z
N MET A 1 31.36 -4.49 44.18
CA MET A 1 30.90 -4.86 42.81
C MET A 1 29.41 -4.56 42.55
N LEU A 2 28.72 -3.75 43.38
CA LEU A 2 27.27 -3.48 43.24
C LEU A 2 26.95 -2.15 42.51
N LYS A 3 27.90 -1.20 42.47
CA LYS A 3 27.71 0.16 41.92
C LYS A 3 27.62 0.22 40.39
N HIS A 4 28.28 -0.70 39.68
CA HIS A 4 28.30 -0.69 38.20
C HIS A 4 27.01 -1.26 37.60
N ARG A 5 26.25 -2.07 38.36
CA ARG A 5 24.97 -2.63 37.92
C ARG A 5 23.87 -1.56 37.84
N PHE A 6 23.93 -0.54 38.71
CA PHE A 6 23.01 0.60 38.69
C PHE A 6 23.21 1.53 37.49
N ILE A 7 24.46 1.72 37.05
CA ILE A 7 24.79 2.57 35.90
C ILE A 7 24.27 1.96 34.58
N ILE A 8 24.36 0.63 34.44
CA ILE A 8 23.88 -0.09 33.25
C ILE A 8 22.34 -0.04 33.16
N VAL A 9 21.63 -0.16 34.28
CA VAL A 9 20.16 -0.06 34.31
C VAL A 9 19.69 1.37 34.00
N LEU A 10 20.42 2.39 34.49
CA LEU A 10 20.11 3.80 34.20
C LEU A 10 20.33 4.14 32.71
N PHE A 11 21.35 3.56 32.08
CA PHE A 11 21.63 3.78 30.65
C PHE A 11 20.55 3.14 29.74
N PHE A 12 19.96 2.02 30.17
CA PHE A 12 18.90 1.33 29.42
C PHE A 12 17.56 2.09 29.43
N TYR A 13 17.24 2.80 30.52
CA TYR A 13 16.02 3.61 30.62
C TYR A 13 16.05 4.89 29.77
N CYS A 14 17.24 5.46 29.53
CA CYS A 14 17.38 6.69 28.74
C CYS A 14 17.16 6.45 27.24
N GLY A 15 17.46 5.25 26.73
CA GLY A 15 17.33 4.91 25.30
C GLY A 15 15.89 4.83 24.78
N VAL A 16 14.90 4.69 25.67
CA VAL A 16 13.48 4.55 25.30
C VAL A 16 12.82 5.90 24.95
N LEU A 17 13.43 7.03 25.35
CA LEU A 17 12.80 8.36 25.22
C LEU A 17 13.12 9.11 23.92
N ILE A 18 13.97 8.60 23.02
CA ILE A 18 14.46 9.34 21.84
C ILE A 18 13.87 8.81 20.51
N SER A 19 12.85 7.96 20.53
CA SER A 19 12.18 7.55 19.28
C SER A 19 11.17 8.60 18.79
N GLN A 20 11.66 9.73 18.26
CA GLN A 20 10.81 10.66 17.54
C GLN A 20 10.61 10.16 16.10
N LYS A 21 9.47 9.49 15.85
CA LYS A 21 8.98 9.28 14.48
C LYS A 21 8.67 10.64 13.87
N LYS A 22 9.57 11.14 13.02
CA LYS A 22 9.30 12.27 12.12
C LYS A 22 8.16 11.84 11.19
N SER A 23 6.93 12.22 11.51
CA SER A 23 5.82 12.13 10.56
C SER A 23 6.08 13.17 9.48
N ILE A 24 6.31 12.71 8.25
CA ILE A 24 6.25 13.58 7.09
C ILE A 24 4.79 14.03 7.00
N GLN A 25 4.50 15.27 7.39
CA GLN A 25 3.27 15.92 6.99
C GLN A 25 3.38 16.15 5.49
N LEU A 26 2.92 15.16 4.71
CA LEU A 26 2.51 15.40 3.34
C LEU A 26 1.39 16.44 3.47
N ALA A 27 1.66 17.69 3.10
CA ALA A 27 0.57 18.63 2.86
C ALA A 27 -0.41 17.91 1.92
N PRO A 28 -1.72 17.87 2.21
CA PRO A 28 -2.66 17.28 1.29
C PRO A 28 -2.57 18.09 0.01
N GLU A 29 -1.86 17.55 -0.97
CA GLU A 29 -1.90 18.04 -2.33
C GLU A 29 -3.38 18.03 -2.68
N SER A 30 -3.94 19.21 -2.93
CA SER A 30 -5.38 19.38 -3.12
C SER A 30 -5.84 18.35 -4.14
N LEU A 31 -6.67 17.39 -3.69
CA LEU A 31 -7.21 16.35 -4.57
C LEU A 31 -7.78 17.04 -5.80
N THR A 32 -7.20 16.78 -6.97
CA THR A 32 -7.69 17.32 -8.23
C THR A 32 -9.13 16.89 -8.40
N THR A 33 -10.05 17.84 -8.32
CA THR A 33 -11.47 17.61 -8.51
C THR A 33 -11.73 17.34 -10.00
N GLY A 34 -12.23 16.16 -10.33
CA GLY A 34 -12.53 15.77 -11.72
C GLY A 34 -12.94 14.30 -11.83
N ASN A 35 -13.38 13.90 -13.01
CA ASN A 35 -13.68 12.49 -13.28
C ASN A 35 -12.37 11.73 -13.51
N VAL A 36 -12.20 10.62 -12.78
CA VAL A 36 -11.11 9.67 -12.99
C VAL A 36 -11.62 8.54 -13.87
N TYR A 37 -10.89 8.26 -14.95
CA TYR A 37 -11.20 7.16 -15.87
C TYR A 37 -10.05 6.16 -15.85
N GLY A 38 -10.38 4.87 -15.87
CA GLY A 38 -9.41 3.78 -15.95
C GLY A 38 -9.83 2.75 -17.00
N LEU A 39 -8.85 2.18 -17.70
CA LEU A 39 -9.03 1.09 -18.65
C LEU A 39 -8.29 -0.14 -18.15
N ILE A 40 -8.99 -1.26 -18.03
CA ILE A 40 -8.45 -2.54 -17.58
C ILE A 40 -8.60 -3.53 -18.73
N ILE A 41 -7.50 -4.17 -19.12
CA ILE A 41 -7.47 -5.14 -20.22
C ILE A 41 -6.86 -6.44 -19.70
N GLY A 42 -7.64 -7.52 -19.72
CA GLY A 42 -7.17 -8.87 -19.49
C GLY A 42 -7.06 -9.61 -20.83
N ILE A 43 -5.86 -10.03 -21.21
CA ILE A 43 -5.62 -10.80 -22.44
C ILE A 43 -5.27 -12.23 -22.03
N SER A 44 -6.16 -13.17 -22.32
CA SER A 44 -5.93 -14.59 -22.01
C SER A 44 -5.40 -15.37 -23.19
N ASP A 45 -5.97 -15.15 -24.37
CA ASP A 45 -5.65 -15.94 -25.55
C ASP A 45 -4.90 -15.08 -26.56
N TYR A 46 -3.65 -15.45 -26.85
CA TYR A 46 -2.82 -14.74 -27.80
C TYR A 46 -2.88 -15.44 -29.17
N GLN A 47 -3.07 -14.67 -30.24
CA GLN A 47 -3.07 -15.23 -31.60
C GLN A 47 -1.70 -15.78 -32.02
N ASN A 48 -0.63 -15.20 -31.47
CA ASN A 48 0.72 -15.66 -31.72
C ASN A 48 0.99 -16.92 -30.90
N THR A 49 1.17 -18.04 -31.59
CA THR A 49 1.42 -19.36 -30.98
C THR A 49 2.74 -19.47 -30.20
N LEU A 50 3.66 -18.52 -30.40
CA LEU A 50 4.90 -18.42 -29.62
C LEU A 50 4.68 -17.78 -28.24
N ILE A 51 3.54 -17.12 -28.01
CA ILE A 51 3.19 -16.51 -26.74
C ILE A 51 2.27 -17.48 -25.99
N PRO A 52 2.66 -17.97 -24.81
CA PRO A 52 1.80 -18.83 -24.01
C PRO A 52 0.55 -18.08 -23.55
N ASP A 53 -0.60 -18.76 -23.60
CA ASP A 53 -1.85 -18.21 -23.12
C ASP A 53 -1.80 -17.93 -21.60
N LEU A 54 -2.29 -16.74 -21.23
CA LEU A 54 -2.42 -16.28 -19.85
C LEU A 54 -3.81 -16.62 -19.34
N LYS A 55 -3.96 -17.87 -18.90
CA LYS A 55 -5.20 -18.37 -18.34
C LYS A 55 -5.71 -17.42 -17.24
N TYR A 56 -6.99 -17.08 -17.34
CA TYR A 56 -7.72 -16.27 -16.35
C TYR A 56 -7.40 -14.76 -16.29
N ALA A 57 -6.51 -14.24 -17.15
CA ALA A 57 -6.26 -12.79 -17.19
C ALA A 57 -7.54 -11.95 -17.42
N HIS A 58 -8.51 -12.44 -18.20
CA HIS A 58 -9.82 -11.80 -18.34
C HIS A 58 -10.63 -11.80 -17.04
N ASN A 59 -10.55 -12.87 -16.25
CA ASN A 59 -11.22 -12.95 -14.94
C ASN A 59 -10.56 -12.01 -13.92
N ASP A 60 -9.24 -11.92 -13.92
CA ASP A 60 -8.50 -11.03 -13.04
C ASP A 60 -8.83 -9.56 -13.35
N ALA A 61 -8.91 -9.21 -14.64
CA ALA A 61 -9.34 -7.89 -15.08
C ALA A 61 -10.76 -7.56 -14.57
N GLN A 62 -11.71 -8.50 -14.71
CA GLN A 62 -13.08 -8.32 -14.20
C GLN A 62 -13.11 -8.19 -12.67
N ASN A 63 -12.36 -9.01 -11.96
CA ASN A 63 -12.30 -8.98 -10.49
C ASN A 63 -11.66 -7.69 -9.99
N PHE A 64 -10.63 -7.19 -10.67
CA PHE A 64 -10.00 -5.91 -10.33
C PHE A 64 -10.94 -4.73 -10.61
N TYR A 65 -11.66 -4.74 -11.74
CA TYR A 65 -12.73 -3.77 -11.99
C TYR A 65 -13.76 -3.79 -10.86
N ASN A 66 -14.26 -4.98 -10.49
CA ASN A 66 -15.23 -5.16 -9.41
C ASN A 66 -14.68 -4.62 -8.08
N PHE A 67 -13.41 -4.87 -7.77
CA PHE A 67 -12.75 -4.33 -6.59
C PHE A 67 -12.78 -2.80 -6.58
N LEU A 68 -12.38 -2.15 -7.67
CA LEU A 68 -12.36 -0.69 -7.78
C LEU A 68 -13.76 -0.09 -7.64
N ILE A 69 -14.77 -0.68 -8.29
CA ILE A 69 -16.15 -0.18 -8.19
C ILE A 69 -16.85 -0.59 -6.90
N VAL A 70 -16.36 -1.55 -6.11
CA VAL A 70 -16.96 -1.85 -4.80
C VAL A 70 -16.29 -1.01 -3.72
N GLN A 71 -14.96 -0.90 -3.72
CA GLN A 71 -14.23 -0.08 -2.75
C GLN A 71 -14.49 1.42 -2.93
N CYS A 72 -14.58 1.94 -4.16
CA CYS A 72 -14.86 3.37 -4.37
C CYS A 72 -16.30 3.79 -4.03
N TRP A 73 -17.23 2.87 -3.77
CA TRP A 73 -18.59 3.22 -3.36
C TRP A 73 -18.77 3.36 -1.85
N TRP A 74 -17.90 2.75 -1.03
CA TRP A 74 -17.99 2.84 0.44
C TRP A 74 -17.37 4.13 1.02
N GLU A 75 -16.52 4.83 0.27
CA GLU A 75 -15.93 6.12 0.71
C GLU A 75 -16.70 7.36 0.23
N ARG A 76 -17.90 7.18 -0.35
CA ARG A 76 -18.74 8.28 -0.88
C ARG A 76 -19.94 8.67 -0.01
N PHE A 77 -20.08 8.11 1.20
CA PHE A 77 -21.14 8.44 2.17
C PHE A 77 -20.55 8.87 3.51
#